data_AF-A0A3B1D239-F1
#
_entry.id   AF-A0A3B1D239-F1
#
_cell.length_a   1.000
_cell.length_b   1.000
_cell.length_c   1.000
_cell.angle_alpha   90.00
_cell.angle_beta   90.00
_cell.angle_gamma   90.00
#
_symmetry.space_group_name_H-M   'P 1'
#
loop_
_entity.id
_entity.type
_entity.pdbx_description
1 polymer ?
#
loop_
_entity_poly.entity_id
_entity_poly.type
_entity_poly.pdbx_seq_one_letter_code
_entity_poly.pdbx_strand_id
1 'polypeptide(L)'
;MKTGLIKVVFCASLVCFLIGLVGMEEAEAVVAAPVEHILRQADGTEFPARQWGDEWSHGWETEDGHTVIRDKVTGNWVYARTDGK
;
A
#
# COMPACT_ATOMS: atom_id res chain seq x y z
N MET A 1 -22.42 -27.36 36.13
CA MET A 1 -21.39 -27.62 35.10
C MET A 1 -21.39 -26.61 33.96
N LYS A 2 -22.51 -26.35 33.27
CA LYS A 2 -22.58 -25.42 32.11
C LYS A 2 -22.07 -23.99 32.40
N THR A 3 -22.42 -23.41 33.55
CA THR A 3 -22.00 -22.05 33.94
C THR A 3 -20.50 -21.95 34.23
N GLY A 4 -19.87 -23.03 34.71
CA GLY A 4 -18.43 -23.07 34.94
C GLY A 4 -17.64 -23.13 33.63
N LEU A 5 -18.10 -23.93 32.67
CA LEU A 5 -17.50 -24.03 31.35
C LEU A 5 -17.55 -22.69 30.58
N ILE A 6 -18.70 -21.98 30.63
CA ILE A 6 -18.85 -20.67 29.97
C ILE A 6 -17.85 -19.65 30.54
N LYS A 7 -17.66 -19.62 31.86
CA LYS A 7 -16.69 -18.72 32.51
C LYS A 7 -15.26 -19.04 32.09
N VAL A 8 -14.90 -20.33 32.00
CA VAL A 8 -13.57 -20.76 31.56
C VAL A 8 -13.32 -20.36 30.10
N VAL A 9 -14.27 -20.58 29.21
CA VAL A 9 -14.15 -20.17 27.79
C VAL A 9 -14.03 -18.66 27.68
N PHE A 10 -14.86 -17.90 28.40
CA PHE A 10 -14.79 -16.44 28.39
C PHE A 10 -13.44 -15.92 28.90
N CYS A 11 -12.94 -16.45 30.02
CA CYS A 11 -11.62 -16.09 30.52
C CYS A 11 -10.51 -16.44 29.53
N ALA A 12 -10.55 -17.61 28.91
CA ALA A 12 -9.57 -18.02 27.90
C ALA A 12 -9.59 -17.08 26.69
N SER A 13 -10.77 -16.73 26.18
CA SER A 13 -10.92 -15.77 25.08
C SER A 13 -10.39 -14.38 25.44
N LEU A 14 -10.66 -13.90 26.66
CA LEU A 14 -10.16 -12.62 27.14
C LEU A 14 -8.64 -12.63 27.27
N VAL A 15 -8.05 -13.71 27.78
CA VAL A 15 -6.58 -13.86 27.86
C VAL A 15 -5.96 -13.85 26.47
N CYS A 16 -6.50 -14.61 25.51
CA CYS A 16 -6.01 -14.60 24.12
C CYS A 16 -6.09 -13.21 23.49
N PHE A 17 -7.18 -12.48 23.74
CA PHE A 17 -7.35 -11.10 23.24
C PHE A 17 -6.30 -10.16 23.84
N LEU A 18 -6.09 -10.20 25.15
CA LEU A 18 -5.10 -9.35 25.82
C LEU A 18 -3.67 -9.66 25.38
N ILE A 19 -3.33 -10.93 25.14
CA ILE A 19 -2.02 -11.30 24.57
C ILE A 19 -1.84 -10.71 23.17
N GLY A 20 -2.88 -10.74 22.34
CA GLY A 20 -2.85 -10.16 20.99
C GLY A 20 -2.58 -8.64 20.99
N LEU A 21 -3.00 -7.92 22.02
CA LEU A 21 -2.75 -6.48 22.14
C LEU A 21 -1.29 -6.15 22.47
N VAL A 22 -0.57 -7.04 23.16
CA VAL A 22 0.83 -6.82 23.55
C VAL A 22 1.79 -7.02 22.36
N GLY A 23 1.38 -7.77 21.34
CA GLY A 23 2.20 -8.07 20.15
C GLY A 23 2.00 -7.10 18.98
N MET A 24 1.40 -5.93 19.19
CA MET A 24 1.28 -4.93 18.14
C MET A 24 2.64 -4.26 17.91
N GLU A 25 3.27 -4.52 16.76
CA GLU A 25 4.44 -3.77 16.32
C GLU A 25 4.03 -2.36 15.86
N GLU A 26 4.92 -1.38 16.06
CA GLU A 26 4.74 -0.02 15.57
C GLU A 26 4.88 -0.02 14.05
N ALA A 27 3.82 0.38 13.34
CA ALA A 27 3.88 0.62 11.91
C ALA A 27 4.33 2.06 11.68
N GLU A 28 5.54 2.24 11.17
CA GLU A 28 6.01 3.53 10.67
C GLU A 28 5.64 3.68 9.19
N ALA A 29 5.07 4.83 8.83
CA ALA A 29 4.85 5.20 7.43
C ALA A 29 6.02 6.09 6.99
N VAL A 30 6.84 5.59 6.07
CA VAL A 30 7.91 6.38 5.47
C VAL A 30 7.41 6.93 4.14
N VAL A 31 7.58 8.24 3.93
CA VAL A 31 7.25 8.86 2.65
C VAL A 31 8.20 8.33 1.59
N ALA A 32 7.67 7.97 0.41
CA ALA A 32 8.50 7.66 -0.75
C ALA A 32 9.58 8.74 -0.94
N ALA A 33 10.83 8.31 -1.08
CA ALA A 33 11.95 9.23 -1.21
C ALA A 33 11.69 10.19 -2.39
N PRO A 34 11.90 11.51 -2.24
CA PRO A 34 11.63 12.51 -3.28
C PRO A 34 12.75 12.48 -4.35
N VAL A 35 13.00 11.30 -4.90
CA VAL A 35 13.99 11.04 -5.92
C VAL A 35 13.27 10.89 -7.24
N GLU A 36 13.81 11.51 -8.27
CA GLU A 36 13.33 11.33 -9.63
C GLU A 36 13.84 10.00 -10.19
N HIS A 37 12.92 9.25 -10.78
CA HIS A 37 13.19 8.02 -11.48
C HIS A 37 12.95 8.22 -12.97
N ILE A 38 13.86 7.72 -13.80
CA ILE A 38 13.71 7.79 -15.25
C ILE A 38 12.87 6.60 -15.69
N LEU A 39 11.64 6.88 -16.17
CA LEU A 39 10.74 5.88 -16.73
C LEU A 39 10.89 5.86 -18.25
N ARG A 40 10.91 4.65 -18.81
CA ARG A 40 11.10 4.42 -20.25
C ARG A 40 9.80 3.95 -20.92
N GLN A 41 9.49 4.59 -22.03
CA GLN A 41 8.38 4.25 -22.92
C GLN A 41 8.75 3.06 -23.84
N ALA A 42 7.76 2.49 -24.53
CA ALA A 42 7.99 1.36 -25.41
C ALA A 42 8.82 1.71 -26.66
N ASP A 43 8.74 2.96 -27.12
CA ASP A 43 9.56 3.48 -28.23
C ASP A 43 10.99 3.85 -27.80
N GLY A 44 11.29 3.71 -26.50
CA GLY A 44 12.59 4.00 -25.91
C GLY A 44 12.78 5.44 -25.47
N THR A 45 11.80 6.33 -25.66
CA THR A 45 11.81 7.65 -25.05
C THR A 45 11.73 7.54 -23.53
N GLU A 46 12.26 8.55 -22.84
CA GLU A 46 12.41 8.54 -21.38
C GLU A 46 11.86 9.84 -20.80
N PHE A 47 11.34 9.77 -19.57
CA PHE A 47 10.88 10.93 -18.84
C PHE A 47 11.09 10.76 -17.32
N PRO A 48 11.34 11.85 -16.58
CA PRO A 48 11.42 11.81 -15.13
C PRO A 48 10.03 11.61 -14.51
N ALA A 49 9.98 10.80 -13.46
CA ALA A 49 8.78 10.58 -12.66
C ALA A 49 9.15 10.47 -11.18
N ARG A 50 8.24 10.90 -10.31
CA ARG A 50 8.39 10.79 -8.86
C ARG A 50 7.56 9.61 -8.36
N GLN A 51 8.11 8.85 -7.42
CA GLN A 51 7.34 7.84 -6.70
C GLN A 51 6.54 8.53 -5.60
N TRP A 52 5.28 8.14 -5.43
CA TRP A 52 4.46 8.56 -4.29
C TRP A 52 4.04 7.34 -3.49
N GLY A 53 3.63 7.58 -2.24
CA GLY A 53 3.07 6.54 -1.37
C GLY A 53 4.08 5.96 -0.38
N ASP A 54 3.81 4.74 0.05
CA ASP A 54 4.57 3.97 1.04
C ASP A 54 4.78 2.51 0.57
N GLU A 55 5.26 1.64 1.47
CA GLU A 55 5.54 0.23 1.18
C GLU A 55 4.30 -0.59 0.76
N TRP A 56 3.10 -0.12 1.10
CA TRP A 56 1.84 -0.84 0.90
C TRP A 56 1.03 -0.28 -0.26
N SER A 57 1.11 1.03 -0.49
CA SER A 57 0.39 1.70 -1.56
C SER A 57 1.24 2.79 -2.17
N HIS A 58 1.64 2.58 -3.43
CA HIS A 58 2.50 3.49 -4.15
C HIS A 58 2.21 3.51 -5.65
N GLY A 59 2.73 4.53 -6.32
CA GLY A 59 2.69 4.65 -7.77
C GLY A 59 3.65 5.70 -8.28
N TRP A 60 3.42 6.12 -9.51
CA TRP A 60 4.26 7.06 -10.24
C TRP A 60 3.48 8.30 -10.62
N GLU A 61 4.12 9.46 -10.55
CA GLU A 61 3.61 10.72 -11.05
C GLU A 61 4.64 11.45 -11.91
N THR A 62 4.17 12.25 -12.87
CA THR A 62 5.04 13.17 -13.63
C THR A 62 5.56 14.29 -12.73
N GLU A 63 6.55 15.04 -13.21
CA GLU A 63 7.03 16.25 -12.53
C GLU A 63 5.88 17.24 -12.25
N ASP A 64 4.91 17.34 -13.16
CA ASP A 64 3.70 18.17 -13.03
C ASP A 64 2.62 17.57 -12.10
N GLY A 65 2.89 16.44 -11.44
CA GLY A 65 1.98 15.84 -10.45
C GLY A 65 0.83 15.02 -11.05
N HIS A 66 0.96 14.53 -12.29
CA HIS A 66 -0.06 13.67 -12.89
C HIS A 66 0.30 12.19 -12.68
N THR A 67 -0.62 11.41 -12.10
CA THR A 67 -0.41 9.96 -11.94
C THR A 67 -0.30 9.28 -13.30
N VAL A 68 0.72 8.43 -13.44
CA VAL A 68 0.92 7.59 -14.62
C VAL A 68 0.89 6.11 -14.25
N ILE A 69 0.34 5.30 -15.14
CA ILE A 69 0.25 3.85 -15.01
C ILE A 69 0.89 3.20 -16.22
N ARG A 70 1.54 2.05 -16.01
CA ARG A 70 2.10 1.28 -17.11
C ARG A 70 1.01 0.42 -17.74
N ASP A 71 0.65 0.72 -18.96
CA ASP A 71 -0.20 -0.14 -19.77
C ASP A 71 0.59 -1.41 -20.13
N LYS A 72 0.08 -2.57 -19.67
CA LYS A 72 0.71 -3.87 -19.89
C LYS A 72 0.60 -4.35 -21.34
N VAL A 73 -0.34 -3.81 -22.12
CA VAL A 73 -0.55 -4.19 -23.53
C VAL A 73 0.43 -3.45 -24.43
N THR A 74 0.51 -2.13 -24.30
CA THR A 74 1.39 -1.31 -25.15
C THR A 74 2.81 -1.17 -24.58
N GLY A 75 3.00 -1.41 -23.28
CA GLY A 75 4.26 -1.19 -22.58
C GLY A 75 4.52 0.28 -22.23
N ASN A 76 3.62 1.20 -22.62
CA ASN A 76 3.75 2.64 -22.41
C ASN A 76 3.26 3.06 -21.03
N TRP A 77 3.83 4.15 -20.51
CA TRP A 77 3.27 4.88 -19.39
C TRP A 77 2.23 5.86 -19.90
N VAL A 78 1.01 5.74 -19.38
CA VAL A 78 -0.13 6.57 -19.76
C VAL A 78 -0.68 7.27 -18.52
N TYR A 79 -1.29 8.44 -18.71
CA TYR A 79 -2.00 9.10 -17.63
C TYR A 79 -3.10 8.20 -17.07
N ALA A 80 -3.13 8.10 -15.75
CA ALA A 80 -4.20 7.39 -15.06
C ALA A 80 -5.54 8.04 -15.40
N ARG A 81 -6.55 7.20 -15.60
CA ARG A 81 -7.95 7.63 -15.77
C ARG A 81 -8.78 7.06 -14.64
N THR A 82 -9.78 7.80 -14.23
CA THR A 82 -10.82 7.28 -13.35
C THR A 82 -11.56 6.14 -14.04
N ASP A 83 -12.04 5.17 -13.28
CA ASP A 83 -12.90 4.08 -13.74
C ASP A 83 -14.24 4.56 -14.34
N GLY A 84 -14.57 5.83 -14.13
CA GLY A 84 -15.77 6.47 -14.67
C GLY A 84 -16.96 6.12 -13.79
N LYS A 85 -17.26 7.00 -12.84
CA LYS A 85 -18.54 7.04 -12.13
C LYS A 85 -19.26 8.33 -12.48
#